data_AF-A0A940N8G8-F1
#
_entry.id   AF-A0A940N8G8-F1
#
_cell.length_a   1.000
_cell.length_b   1.000
_cell.length_c   1.000
_cell.angle_alpha   90.00
_cell.angle_beta   90.00
_cell.angle_gamma   90.00
#
_symmetry.space_group_name_H-M   'P 1'
#
loop_
_entity.id
_entity.type
_entity.pdbx_description
1 polymer ?
#
loop_
_entity_poly.entity_id
_entity_poly.type
_entity_poly.pdbx_seq_one_letter_code
_entity_poly.pdbx_strand_id
1 'polypeptide(L)'
;MLEGPVTTNWDPAETQRVMSGLLAKHEKIDAVYSDYSLGSVGALRAFVAAGRSIPLWTSQDANELGCFWRDHKANNPNFQLGNISGRNWIVRIALRKGVAAVEGIPDPEPSIINLPLIEDSLSPDPKLKPACSTSLPPDALLSSHLTTDQLKTLFGR
;
A
#
# COMPACT_ATOMS: atom_id res chain seq x y z
N MET A 1 7.82 15.62 12.39
CA MET A 1 7.12 15.49 11.08
C MET A 1 7.57 16.64 10.21
N LEU A 2 7.67 16.45 8.89
CA LEU A 2 7.83 17.57 7.96
C LEU A 2 6.68 18.58 8.18
N GLU A 3 6.82 19.84 7.74
CA GLU A 3 5.84 20.94 7.91
C GLU A 3 4.47 20.70 7.20
N GLY A 4 4.13 19.45 6.91
CA GLY A 4 2.94 19.00 6.18
C GLY A 4 3.24 17.72 5.39
N PRO A 5 2.21 17.10 4.78
CA PRO A 5 2.42 16.04 3.80
C PRO A 5 3.17 16.59 2.60
N VAL A 6 4.04 15.77 1.99
CA VAL A 6 4.75 16.15 0.76
C VAL A 6 3.97 15.62 -0.42
N THR A 7 3.49 16.52 -1.28
CA THR A 7 2.66 16.15 -2.44
C THR A 7 3.50 15.42 -3.49
N THR A 8 2.95 14.31 -3.98
CA THR A 8 3.54 13.53 -5.08
C THR A 8 2.54 13.18 -6.19
N ASN A 9 1.32 13.73 -6.12
CA ASN A 9 0.25 13.54 -7.09
C ASN A 9 -0.10 12.07 -7.39
N TRP A 10 0.13 11.17 -6.42
CA TRP A 10 -0.03 9.72 -6.57
C TRP A 10 0.74 9.12 -7.75
N ASP A 11 1.76 9.81 -8.25
CA ASP A 11 2.56 9.37 -9.38
C ASP A 11 3.90 8.79 -8.90
N PRO A 12 4.28 7.57 -9.31
CA PRO A 12 5.54 6.96 -8.87
C PRO A 12 6.79 7.74 -9.30
N ALA A 13 6.80 8.37 -10.48
CA ALA A 13 7.96 9.11 -10.96
C ALA A 13 8.13 10.43 -10.20
N GLU A 14 7.04 11.14 -9.94
CA GLU A 14 7.04 12.31 -9.09
C GLU A 14 7.41 11.95 -7.65
N THR A 15 6.88 10.85 -7.11
CA THR A 15 7.24 10.36 -5.77
C THR A 15 8.74 10.03 -5.68
N GLN A 16 9.33 9.43 -6.71
CA GLN A 16 10.77 9.18 -6.78
C GLN A 16 11.56 10.49 -6.79
N ARG A 17 11.20 11.45 -7.64
CA ARG A 17 11.86 12.78 -7.73
C ARG A 17 11.83 13.50 -6.39
N VAL A 18 10.65 13.55 -5.75
CA VAL A 18 10.46 14.19 -4.45
C VAL A 18 11.29 13.50 -3.38
N MET A 19 11.26 12.16 -3.31
CA MET A 19 12.05 11.42 -2.33
C MET A 19 13.55 11.61 -2.55
N SER A 20 14.06 11.65 -3.79
CA SER A 20 15.46 11.98 -4.04
C SER A 20 15.86 13.34 -3.44
N GLY A 21 15.00 14.35 -3.55
CA GLY A 21 15.22 15.65 -2.90
C GLY A 21 15.20 15.56 -1.36
N LEU A 22 14.27 14.80 -0.79
CA LEU A 22 14.21 14.58 0.66
C LEU A 22 15.44 13.83 1.18
N LEU A 23 15.93 12.82 0.45
CA LEU A 23 17.12 12.07 0.81
C LEU A 23 18.38 12.95 0.76
N ALA A 24 18.44 13.94 -0.12
CA ALA A 24 19.52 14.93 -0.18
C ALA A 24 19.44 15.95 0.97
N LYS A 25 18.22 16.35 1.36
CA LYS A 25 17.99 17.33 2.43
C LYS A 25 18.16 16.74 3.83
N HIS A 26 17.80 15.47 4.02
CA HIS A 26 17.73 14.84 5.33
C HIS A 26 18.71 13.67 5.43
N GLU A 27 19.73 13.82 6.29
CA GLU A 27 20.72 12.77 6.56
C GLU A 27 20.07 11.49 7.11
N LYS A 28 18.98 11.62 7.87
CA LYS A 28 18.27 10.50 8.50
C LYS A 28 16.77 10.59 8.25
N ILE A 29 16.19 9.46 7.82
CA ILE A 29 14.74 9.25 7.70
C ILE A 29 14.45 7.94 8.42
N ASP A 30 13.73 8.01 9.54
CA ASP A 30 13.44 6.86 10.40
C ASP A 30 12.20 6.07 9.97
N ALA A 31 11.27 6.74 9.29
CA ALA A 31 10.08 6.12 8.73
C ALA A 31 9.53 6.94 7.56
N VAL A 32 8.82 6.27 6.66
CA VAL A 32 8.01 6.91 5.62
C VAL A 32 6.57 6.43 5.77
N TYR A 33 5.66 7.38 5.87
CA TYR A 33 4.22 7.15 5.78
C TYR A 33 3.75 7.66 4.43
N SER A 34 3.03 6.82 3.70
CA SER A 34 2.43 7.15 2.42
C SER A 34 0.95 6.78 2.42
N ASP A 35 0.15 7.56 1.73
CA ASP A 35 -1.26 7.26 1.50
C ASP A 35 -1.48 6.34 0.29
N TYR A 36 -0.43 6.05 -0.49
CA TYR A 36 -0.53 5.24 -1.71
C TYR A 36 0.70 4.39 -1.99
N SER A 37 0.48 3.08 -2.14
CA SER A 37 1.56 2.09 -2.18
C SER A 37 2.26 1.99 -3.52
N LEU A 38 1.56 2.13 -4.65
CA LEU A 38 2.23 2.12 -5.95
C LEU A 38 3.09 3.38 -6.15
N GLY A 39 2.62 4.54 -5.65
CA GLY A 39 3.45 5.75 -5.54
C GLY A 39 4.66 5.52 -4.63
N SER A 40 4.47 4.85 -3.49
CA SER A 40 5.55 4.51 -2.54
C SER A 40 6.70 3.75 -3.18
N VAL A 41 6.43 2.86 -4.16
CA VAL A 41 7.49 2.12 -4.85
C VAL A 41 8.46 3.07 -5.59
N GLY A 42 7.98 4.22 -6.07
CA GLY A 42 8.84 5.28 -6.61
C GLY A 42 9.84 5.81 -5.57
N ALA A 43 9.37 6.11 -4.36
CA ALA A 43 10.25 6.58 -3.29
C ALA A 43 11.19 5.47 -2.79
N LEU A 44 10.75 4.21 -2.74
CA LEU A 44 11.62 3.07 -2.44
C LEU A 44 12.75 2.92 -3.48
N ARG A 45 12.45 3.11 -4.77
CA ARG A 45 13.47 3.15 -5.83
C ARG A 45 14.47 4.30 -5.62
N ALA A 46 14.05 5.44 -5.08
CA ALA A 46 14.97 6.52 -4.72
C ALA A 46 15.94 6.12 -3.59
N PHE A 47 15.48 5.39 -2.57
CA PHE A 47 16.36 4.83 -1.53
C PHE A 47 17.40 3.88 -2.11
N VAL A 48 16.98 2.96 -2.99
CA VAL A 48 17.88 2.02 -3.67
C VAL A 48 18.90 2.77 -4.52
N ALA A 49 18.47 3.74 -5.33
CA ALA A 49 19.35 4.54 -6.17
C ALA A 49 20.35 5.37 -5.36
N ALA A 50 19.97 5.83 -4.16
CA ALA A 50 20.85 6.56 -3.25
C ALA A 50 21.78 5.65 -2.41
N GLY A 51 21.65 4.32 -2.54
CA GLY A 51 22.39 3.37 -1.69
C GLY A 51 22.04 3.51 -0.20
N ARG A 52 20.85 4.02 0.13
CA ARG A 52 20.42 4.25 1.51
C ARG A 52 19.59 3.08 2.01
N SER A 53 19.83 2.67 3.26
CA SER A 53 19.01 1.67 3.94
C SER A 53 17.56 2.12 4.00
N ILE A 54 16.66 1.22 3.61
CA ILE A 54 15.21 1.49 3.61
C ILE A 54 14.68 1.39 5.06
N PRO A 55 13.98 2.43 5.56
CA PRO A 55 13.47 2.46 6.93
C PRO A 55 12.13 1.71 7.06
N LEU A 56 11.47 1.86 8.21
CA LEU A 56 10.06 1.50 8.38
C LEU A 56 9.19 2.22 7.33
N TRP A 57 8.29 1.50 6.71
CA TRP A 57 7.36 2.02 5.72
C TRP A 57 5.93 1.62 6.06
N THR A 58 5.00 2.56 5.93
CA THR A 58 3.58 2.30 6.15
C THR A 58 2.77 2.95 5.03
N SER A 59 1.80 2.20 4.52
CA SER A 59 0.92 2.59 3.43
C SER A 59 -0.31 1.67 3.40
N GLN A 60 -0.77 1.31 2.19
CA GLN A 60 -1.82 0.35 1.92
C GLN A 60 -1.21 -0.94 1.34
N ASP A 61 -1.95 -2.02 1.18
CA ASP A 61 -1.45 -3.15 0.39
C ASP A 61 -1.38 -2.78 -1.10
N ALA A 62 -0.38 -3.34 -1.77
CA ALA A 62 -0.29 -3.43 -3.22
C ALA A 62 0.67 -4.57 -3.55
N ASN A 63 0.37 -5.35 -4.59
CA ASN A 63 1.20 -6.48 -4.97
C ASN A 63 2.66 -6.04 -5.26
N GLU A 64 2.86 -4.90 -5.93
CA GLU A 64 4.20 -4.36 -6.20
C GLU A 64 4.97 -4.04 -4.91
N LEU A 65 4.31 -3.46 -3.91
CA LEU A 65 4.97 -3.08 -2.65
C LEU A 65 5.40 -4.33 -1.87
N GLY A 66 4.52 -5.32 -1.75
CA GLY A 66 4.85 -6.58 -1.08
C GLY A 66 5.97 -7.34 -1.81
N CYS A 67 5.95 -7.35 -3.15
CA CYS A 67 7.02 -7.96 -3.94
C CYS A 67 8.35 -7.21 -3.82
N PHE A 68 8.33 -5.87 -3.85
CA PHE A 68 9.51 -5.06 -3.62
C PHE A 68 10.10 -5.34 -2.22
N TRP A 69 9.26 -5.44 -1.19
CA TRP A 69 9.72 -5.80 0.14
C TRP A 69 10.38 -7.17 0.18
N ARG A 70 9.74 -8.19 -0.39
CA ARG A 70 10.30 -9.55 -0.48
C ARG A 70 11.69 -9.54 -1.13
N ASP A 71 11.86 -8.79 -2.21
CA ASP A 71 13.08 -8.79 -3.01
C ASP A 71 14.22 -7.98 -2.36
N HIS A 72 13.89 -6.96 -1.54
CA HIS A 72 14.89 -6.05 -0.95
C HIS A 72 15.15 -6.25 0.55
N LYS A 73 14.27 -6.95 1.28
CA LYS A 73 14.36 -7.10 2.75
C LYS A 73 15.66 -7.71 3.22
N ALA A 74 16.17 -8.73 2.52
CA ALA A 74 17.38 -9.44 2.92
C ALA A 74 18.61 -8.52 3.02
N ASN A 75 18.69 -7.53 2.14
CA ASN A 75 19.78 -6.54 2.10
C ASN A 75 19.44 -5.25 2.90
N ASN A 76 18.21 -5.14 3.41
CA ASN A 76 17.71 -3.99 4.16
C ASN A 76 17.08 -4.45 5.49
N PRO A 77 17.88 -4.76 6.52
CA PRO A 77 17.38 -5.29 7.79
C PRO A 77 16.41 -4.34 8.52
N ASN A 78 16.46 -3.04 8.21
CA ASN A 78 15.54 -2.04 8.76
C ASN A 78 14.25 -1.86 7.94
N PHE A 79 14.15 -2.49 6.77
CA PHE A 79 12.96 -2.37 5.91
C PHE A 79 11.80 -3.15 6.52
N GLN A 80 10.93 -2.46 7.24
CA GLN A 80 9.76 -3.03 7.90
C GLN A 80 8.51 -2.45 7.23
N LEU A 81 7.45 -3.24 7.13
CA LEU A 81 6.14 -2.84 6.62
C LEU A 81 5.07 -2.95 7.70
N GLY A 82 4.17 -1.96 7.71
CA GLY A 82 2.90 -1.97 8.41
C GLY A 82 1.82 -1.32 7.55
N ASN A 83 0.99 -2.11 6.86
CA ASN A 83 0.03 -1.60 5.89
C ASN A 83 -1.42 -1.96 6.25
N ILE A 84 -2.33 -1.05 5.89
CA ILE A 84 -3.78 -1.26 5.91
C ILE A 84 -4.27 -1.70 4.53
N SER A 85 -5.56 -2.05 4.41
CA SER A 85 -6.16 -2.36 3.11
C SER A 85 -6.12 -1.17 2.14
N GLY A 86 -6.01 -1.45 0.84
CA GLY A 86 -6.21 -0.54 -0.29
C GLY A 86 -7.68 -0.23 -0.58
N ARG A 87 -8.62 -0.92 0.09
CA ARG A 87 -10.03 -0.53 0.27
C ARG A 87 -10.88 -0.39 -0.99
N ASN A 88 -10.48 -0.94 -2.12
CA ASN A 88 -11.35 -0.96 -3.30
C ASN A 88 -12.71 -1.64 -3.01
N TRP A 89 -12.76 -2.58 -2.06
CA TRP A 89 -13.98 -3.24 -1.60
C TRP A 89 -15.01 -2.30 -0.95
N ILE A 90 -14.63 -1.10 -0.48
CA ILE A 90 -15.57 -0.14 0.12
C ILE A 90 -16.63 0.31 -0.91
N VAL A 91 -16.31 0.25 -2.21
CA VAL A 91 -17.26 0.58 -3.28
C VAL A 91 -18.54 -0.27 -3.22
N ARG A 92 -18.42 -1.53 -2.76
CA ARG A 92 -19.57 -2.42 -2.59
C ARG A 92 -20.54 -1.91 -1.52
N ILE A 93 -20.01 -1.39 -0.41
CA ILE A 93 -20.81 -0.81 0.68
C ILE A 93 -21.49 0.47 0.18
N ALA A 94 -20.74 1.33 -0.52
CA ALA A 94 -21.30 2.56 -1.09
C ALA A 94 -22.45 2.28 -2.07
N LEU A 95 -22.27 1.28 -2.96
CA LEU A 95 -23.31 0.88 -3.90
C LEU A 95 -24.57 0.36 -3.19
N ARG A 96 -24.40 -0.52 -2.20
CA ARG A 96 -25.53 -1.07 -1.42
C ARG A 96 -26.31 0.01 -0.69
N LYS A 97 -25.61 0.95 -0.06
CA LYS A 97 -26.20 2.14 0.56
C LYS A 97 -26.99 2.97 -0.46
N GLY A 98 -26.42 3.21 -1.63
CA GLY A 98 -27.09 3.95 -2.71
C GLY A 98 -28.38 3.27 -3.16
N VAL A 99 -28.35 1.95 -3.39
CA VAL A 99 -29.54 1.18 -3.77
C VAL A 99 -30.58 1.18 -2.66
N ALA A 100 -30.18 0.95 -1.42
CA ALA A 100 -31.09 0.95 -0.27
C ALA A 100 -31.82 2.30 -0.12
N ALA A 101 -31.09 3.42 -0.31
CA ALA A 101 -31.67 4.75 -0.28
C ALA A 101 -32.70 4.98 -1.40
N VAL A 102 -32.45 4.47 -2.61
CA VAL A 102 -33.39 4.56 -3.75
C VAL A 102 -34.64 3.72 -3.50
N GLU A 103 -34.49 2.52 -2.97
CA GLU A 103 -35.60 1.60 -2.69
C GLU A 103 -36.37 1.93 -1.39
N GLY A 104 -35.89 2.92 -0.61
CA GLY A 104 -36.50 3.29 0.67
C GLY A 104 -36.39 2.22 1.75
N ILE A 105 -35.39 1.34 1.67
CA ILE A 105 -35.14 0.27 2.66
C ILE A 105 -33.98 0.66 3.59
N PRO A 106 -33.98 0.18 4.86
CA PRO A 106 -32.86 0.42 5.76
C PRO A 106 -31.60 -0.35 5.33
N ASP A 107 -30.45 0.29 5.46
CA ASP A 107 -29.13 -0.34 5.28
C ASP A 107 -28.34 -0.33 6.61
N PRO A 108 -28.00 -1.49 7.18
CA PRO A 108 -27.28 -1.58 8.44
C PRO A 108 -25.75 -1.55 8.26
N GLU A 109 -25.22 -1.43 7.04
CA GLU A 109 -23.77 -1.40 6.84
C GLU A 109 -23.17 -0.15 7.52
N PRO A 110 -21.93 -0.22 8.04
CA PRO A 110 -21.33 0.92 8.74
C PRO A 110 -20.93 2.03 7.77
N SER A 111 -21.02 3.29 8.22
CA SER A 111 -20.46 4.46 7.51
C SER A 111 -19.03 4.81 7.99
N ILE A 112 -18.61 4.23 9.12
CA ILE A 112 -17.25 4.36 9.65
C ILE A 112 -16.64 2.95 9.67
N ILE A 113 -15.55 2.78 8.94
CA ILE A 113 -14.89 1.49 8.76
C ILE A 113 -13.58 1.49 9.52
N ASN A 114 -13.44 0.56 10.46
CA ASN A 114 -12.17 0.31 11.13
C ASN A 114 -11.28 -0.55 10.25
N LEU A 115 -10.07 -0.07 9.98
CA LEU A 115 -9.10 -0.71 9.10
C LEU A 115 -7.90 -1.18 9.94
N PRO A 116 -7.83 -2.46 10.30
CA PRO A 116 -6.65 -2.99 10.97
C PRO A 116 -5.46 -3.05 10.01
N LEU A 117 -4.27 -3.27 10.57
CA LEU A 117 -3.15 -3.73 9.77
C LEU A 117 -3.50 -5.09 9.16
N ILE A 118 -3.31 -5.20 7.86
CA ILE A 118 -3.43 -6.45 7.10
C ILE A 118 -2.06 -6.99 6.70
N GLU A 119 -1.04 -6.13 6.70
CA GLU A 119 0.35 -6.52 6.55
C GLU A 119 1.15 -5.92 7.72
N ASP A 120 1.86 -6.76 8.44
CA ASP A 120 2.81 -6.46 9.48
C ASP A 120 4.02 -7.39 9.33
N SER A 121 5.12 -6.82 8.83
CA SER A 121 6.37 -7.55 8.64
C SER A 121 7.01 -8.05 9.94
N LEU A 122 6.65 -7.49 11.09
CA LEU A 122 7.15 -7.86 12.42
C LEU A 122 6.27 -8.90 13.11
N SER A 123 5.02 -9.02 12.71
CA SER A 123 4.08 -10.00 13.28
C SER A 123 4.59 -11.43 13.15
N PRO A 124 4.46 -12.29 14.17
CA PRO A 124 4.75 -13.71 14.05
C PRO A 124 3.71 -14.47 13.23
N ASP A 125 2.54 -13.88 12.95
CA ASP A 125 1.50 -14.50 12.13
C ASP A 125 1.89 -14.47 10.64
N PRO A 126 2.06 -15.63 9.98
CA PRO A 126 2.36 -15.70 8.55
C PRO A 126 1.31 -15.00 7.68
N LYS A 127 0.05 -14.92 8.12
CA LYS A 127 -1.05 -14.29 7.37
C LYS A 127 -0.92 -12.77 7.27
N LEU A 128 -0.18 -12.17 8.21
CA LEU A 128 0.09 -10.74 8.21
C LEU A 128 1.40 -10.41 7.48
N LYS A 129 2.13 -11.38 6.91
CA LYS A 129 3.33 -11.02 6.16
C LYS A 129 2.96 -10.27 4.87
N PRO A 130 3.77 -9.29 4.44
CA PRO A 130 3.54 -8.58 3.19
C PRO A 130 3.36 -9.56 2.03
N ALA A 131 2.26 -9.40 1.30
CA ALA A 131 1.83 -10.36 0.31
C ALA A 131 2.43 -10.03 -1.06
N CYS A 132 2.97 -11.04 -1.74
CA CYS A 132 3.49 -10.90 -3.09
C CYS A 132 3.08 -12.11 -3.94
N SER A 133 2.41 -11.83 -5.05
CA SER A 133 2.03 -12.82 -6.05
C SER A 133 2.64 -12.45 -7.40
N THR A 134 3.60 -13.27 -7.85
CA THR A 134 4.22 -13.12 -9.18
C THR A 134 3.25 -13.43 -10.33
N SER A 135 2.12 -14.07 -10.02
CA SER A 135 1.06 -14.38 -11.00
C SER A 135 0.09 -13.21 -11.23
N LEU A 136 0.10 -12.20 -10.37
CA LEU A 136 -0.76 -11.02 -10.45
C LEU A 136 0.03 -9.80 -10.94
N PRO A 137 -0.63 -8.80 -11.55
CA PRO A 137 0.05 -7.58 -11.94
C PRO A 137 0.45 -6.73 -10.72
N PRO A 138 1.37 -5.75 -10.89
CA PRO A 138 1.87 -4.90 -9.80
C PRO A 138 0.75 -4.17 -9.01
N ASP A 139 -0.32 -3.78 -9.67
CA ASP A 139 -1.44 -3.00 -9.15
C ASP A 139 -2.55 -3.85 -8.49
N ALA A 140 -2.40 -5.17 -8.45
CA ALA A 140 -3.37 -6.02 -7.77
C ALA A 140 -3.42 -5.74 -6.26
N LEU A 141 -4.63 -5.59 -5.74
CA LEU A 141 -4.91 -5.46 -4.30
C LEU A 141 -5.36 -6.81 -3.74
N LEU A 142 -4.51 -7.43 -2.91
CA LEU A 142 -4.78 -8.76 -2.35
C LEU A 142 -5.81 -8.69 -1.21
N SER A 143 -6.05 -7.50 -0.65
CA SER A 143 -7.10 -7.24 0.33
C SER A 143 -8.49 -6.95 -0.28
N SER A 144 -8.66 -7.09 -1.60
CA SER A 144 -9.88 -6.73 -2.32
C SER A 144 -11.12 -7.60 -2.07
N HIS A 145 -10.98 -8.65 -1.25
CA HIS A 145 -11.96 -9.73 -1.07
C HIS A 145 -12.21 -10.57 -2.35
N LEU A 146 -11.38 -10.41 -3.38
CA LEU A 146 -11.38 -11.26 -4.57
C LEU A 146 -10.38 -12.40 -4.38
N THR A 147 -10.71 -13.58 -4.89
CA THR A 147 -9.75 -14.68 -4.98
C THR A 147 -8.68 -14.36 -6.01
N THR A 148 -7.54 -15.05 -5.95
CA THR A 148 -6.48 -14.94 -6.96
C THR A 148 -7.00 -15.16 -8.38
N ASP A 149 -7.90 -16.12 -8.59
CA ASP A 149 -8.45 -16.41 -9.92
C ASP A 149 -9.42 -15.32 -10.41
N GLN A 150 -10.18 -14.71 -9.49
CA GLN A 150 -11.00 -13.53 -9.80
C GLN A 150 -10.11 -12.34 -10.18
N LEU A 151 -8.99 -12.13 -9.47
CA LEU A 151 -8.02 -11.07 -9.80
C LEU A 151 -7.37 -11.33 -11.17
N LYS A 152 -6.95 -12.57 -11.46
CA LYS A 152 -6.42 -12.92 -12.79
C LYS A 152 -7.42 -12.61 -13.90
N THR A 153 -8.67 -13.05 -13.71
CA THR A 153 -9.77 -12.77 -14.63
C THR A 153 -9.97 -11.27 -14.84
N LEU A 154 -10.01 -10.49 -13.75
CA LEU A 154 -10.18 -9.03 -13.79
C LEU A 154 -9.08 -8.35 -14.62
N PHE A 155 -7.83 -8.80 -14.48
CA PHE A 155 -6.67 -8.23 -15.16
C PHE A 155 -6.37 -8.88 -16.52
N GLY A 156 -7.25 -9.76 -17.03
CA GLY A 156 -7.08 -10.41 -18.33
C GLY A 156 -5.86 -11.35 -18.41
N ARG A 157 -5.54 -12.04 -17.31
CA ARG A 157 -4.43 -13.00 -17.20
C ARG A 157 -4.90 -14.43 -16.96
#